data_AF-A0A7X8C685-F1
#
_entry.id   AF-A0A7X8C685-F1
#
_cell.length_a   1.000
_cell.length_b   1.000
_cell.length_c   1.000
_cell.angle_alpha   90.00
_cell.angle_beta   90.00
_cell.angle_gamma   90.00
#
_symmetry.space_group_name_H-M   'P 1'
#
loop_
_entity.id
_entity.type
_entity.pdbx_description
1 polymer ?
#
loop_
_entity_poly.entity_id
_entity_poly.type
_entity_poly.pdbx_seq_one_letter_code
_entity_poly.pdbx_strand_id
1 'polypeptide(L)' 'MTGNNGEFAVCCENITKTYPPDIQALKNINLKVSPHQIFGIIGPDGAGK' A
#
# COMPACT_ATOMS: atom_id res chain seq x y z
N MET A 1 -10.58 1.40 -25.70
CA MET A 1 -9.22 1.65 -25.18
C MET A 1 -8.89 0.53 -24.21
N THR A 2 -8.35 -0.57 -24.72
CA THR A 2 -8.09 -1.81 -23.97
C THR A 2 -6.63 -1.82 -23.52
N GLY A 3 -6.37 -1.29 -22.31
CA GLY A 3 -5.08 -1.44 -21.65
C GLY A 3 -5.04 -2.80 -20.95
N ASN A 4 -3.98 -3.57 -21.19
CA ASN A 4 -3.72 -4.91 -20.65
C ASN A 4 -4.30 -5.14 -19.24
N ASN A 5 -5.16 -6.16 -19.11
CA ASN A 5 -5.50 -6.80 -17.83
C ASN A 5 -4.31 -7.62 -17.33
N GLY A 6 -3.16 -6.98 -17.13
CA GLY A 6 -2.15 -7.51 -16.22
C GLY A 6 -2.68 -7.25 -14.82
N GLU A 7 -3.31 -8.25 -14.20
CA GLU A 7 -3.75 -8.17 -12.81
C GLU A 7 -2.58 -7.71 -11.93
N PHE A 8 -2.80 -6.70 -11.08
CA PHE A 8 -1.75 -6.25 -10.16
C PHE A 8 -1.31 -7.42 -9.29
N ALA A 9 0.00 -7.62 -9.14
CA ALA A 9 0.53 -8.66 -8.26
C ALA A 9 0.22 -8.37 -6.78
N VAL A 10 0.14 -7.08 -6.44
CA VAL A 10 -0.36 -6.61 -5.14
C VAL A 10 -1.31 -5.45 -5.36
N CYS A 11 -2.50 -5.50 -4.76
CA CYS A 11 -3.46 -4.42 -4.74
C CYS A 11 -3.96 -4.20 -3.31
N CYS A 12 -3.78 -2.98 -2.80
CA CYS A 12 -4.31 -2.53 -1.53
C CYS A 12 -5.13 -1.28 -1.78
N GLU A 13 -6.37 -1.25 -1.29
CA GLU A 13 -7.27 -0.12 -1.47
C GLU A 13 -7.80 0.34 -0.11
N ASN A 14 -7.72 1.65 0.13
CA ASN A 14 -8.24 2.34 1.31
C ASN A 14 -7.75 1.75 2.66
N ILE A 15 -6.52 1.26 2.71
CA ILE A 15 -5.97 0.67 3.94
C ILE A 15 -5.84 1.73 5.03
N THR A 16 -6.49 1.48 6.15
CA THR A 16 -6.42 2.31 7.36
C THR A 16 -6.21 1.39 8.55
N LYS A 17 -5.25 1.75 9.41
CA LYS A 17 -4.95 0.97 10.61
C LYS A 17 -4.69 1.89 11.78
N THR A 18 -5.43 1.67 12.85
CA THR A 18 -5.23 2.30 14.16
C THR A 18 -4.84 1.24 15.17
N TYR A 19 -3.90 1.55 16.04
CA TYR A 19 -3.53 0.74 17.20
C TYR A 19 -4.01 1.42 18.49
N PRO A 20 -4.38 0.67 19.53
CA PRO A 20 -4.70 1.26 20.83
C PRO A 20 -3.51 2.04 21.41
N PRO A 21 -3.75 3.13 22.18
CA PRO A 21 -5.06 3.68 22.49
C PRO A 21 -5.70 4.46 21.32
N ASP A 22 -4.93 5.14 20.48
CA ASP A 22 -5.45 5.84 19.28
C ASP A 22 -4.32 6.26 18.30
N ILE A 23 -3.38 5.36 18.02
CA ILE A 23 -2.25 5.65 17.12
C ILE A 23 -2.64 5.25 15.69
N GLN A 24 -2.93 6.23 14.85
CA GLN A 24 -3.19 6.00 13.43
C GLN A 24 -1.88 5.71 12.68
N ALA A 25 -1.62 4.42 12.43
CA ALA A 25 -0.43 3.95 11.73
C ALA A 25 -0.55 4.08 10.21
N LEU A 26 -1.73 3.80 9.65
CA LEU A 26 -2.01 3.92 8.21
C LEU A 26 -3.29 4.73 8.01
N LYS A 27 -3.30 5.63 7.03
CA LYS A 27 -4.45 6.48 6.70
C LYS A 27 -4.70 6.48 5.20
N ASN A 28 -5.77 5.78 4.77
CA ASN A 28 -6.21 5.73 3.38
C ASN A 28 -5.09 5.39 2.37
N ILE A 29 -4.30 4.36 2.67
CA ILE A 29 -3.21 3.94 1.81
C ILE A 29 -3.76 3.11 0.64
N ASN A 30 -3.35 3.49 -0.57
CA ASN A 30 -3.68 2.82 -1.82
C ASN A 30 -2.37 2.44 -2.52
N LEU A 31 -2.17 1.14 -2.77
CA LEU A 31 -0.94 0.60 -3.36
C LEU A 31 -1.27 -0.40 -4.45
N LYS A 32 -0.64 -0.24 -5.61
CA LYS A 32 -0.75 -1.15 -6.75
C LYS A 32 0.65 -1.48 -7.24
N VAL A 33 1.00 -2.76 -7.26
CA VAL A 33 2.31 -3.25 -7.72
C VAL A 33 2.09 -4.14 -8.94
N SER A 34 2.77 -3.79 -10.03
CA SER A 34 2.72 -4.55 -11.27
C SER A 34 3.45 -5.90 -11.13
N PRO A 35 3.03 -6.95 -11.84
CA PRO A 35 3.80 -8.19 -11.91
C PRO A 35 5.26 -7.93 -12.33
N HIS A 36 6.19 -8.67 -11.71
CA HIS A 36 7.64 -8.58 -11.95
C HIS A 36 8.31 -7.25 -11.54
N GLN A 37 7.59 -6.36 -10.86
CA GLN A 37 8.15 -5.12 -10.32
C GLN A 37 8.81 -5.37 -8.95
N ILE A 38 10.03 -4.87 -8.77
CA ILE A 38 10.63 -4.72 -7.44
C ILE A 38 10.12 -3.42 -6.84
N PHE A 39 9.47 -3.51 -5.67
CA PHE A 39 8.90 -2.37 -4.95
C PHE A 39 9.46 -2.33 -3.52
N GLY A 40 9.89 -1.14 -3.08
CA GLY A 40 10.44 -0.93 -1.74
C GLY A 40 9.68 0.17 -1.00
N ILE A 41 9.41 -0.05 0.28
CA ILE A 41 8.82 0.94 1.18
C ILE A 41 9.93 1.50 2.07
N ILE A 42 10.12 2.82 2.05
CA ILE A 42 11.17 3.53 2.81
C ILE A 42 10.58 4.69 3.60
N GLY A 43 11.30 5.13 4.63
CA GLY A 43 10.83 6.15 5.57
C GLY A 43 11.40 5.96 6.97
N PRO A 44 11.22 6.95 7.87
CA PRO A 44 11.71 6.90 9.25
C PRO A 44 10.95 5.88 10.11
N ASP A 45 11.43 5.64 11.32
CA ASP A 45 10.76 4.77 12.30
C ASP A 45 9.40 5.34 12.69
N GLY A 46 8.39 4.47 12.79
CA GLY A 46 7.01 4.87 13.09
C GLY A 46 6.21 5.43 11.92
N ALA A 47 6.77 5.53 10.70
CA ALA A 47 6.07 6.07 9.53
C ALA A 47 4.93 5.18 8.96
N GLY A 48 4.77 3.96 9.48
CA GLY A 48 3.77 3.00 8.96
C GLY A 48 4.25 2.28 7.70
N LYS A 49 5.55 2.00 7.61
CA LYS A 49 6.10 1.07 6.61
C LYS A 49 5.68 -0.37 6.89
#